data_AF-A0A352NW15-F1
#
_entry.id   AF-A0A352NW15-F1
#
_cell.length_a   1.000
_cell.length_b   1.000
_cell.length_c   1.000
_cell.angle_alpha   90.00
_cell.angle_beta   90.00
_cell.angle_gamma   90.00
#
_symmetry.space_group_name_H-M   'P 1'
#
loop_
_entity.id
_entity.type
_entity.pdbx_description
1 polymer ?
#
loop_
_entity_poly.entity_id
_entity_poly.type
_entity_poly.pdbx_seq_one_letter_code
_entity_poly.pdbx_strand_id
1 'polypeptide(L)'
;CIMFEALFILTTIDAGTRIGRYLLQDLFGKIYKPFSKRNSWANIVFFSVLMSFTWGYLLYTGNVSTIWPMFGTANQMLAAIAFAIGTTIIIKMKKQKYAMITIIPMVAISIITITAAISNVFGNYLPKGEMLLAVLSIVLLVLLVIIIYESVKVWIRDLKNIKAANKDTVI
;
A
#
# COMPACT_ATOMS: atom_id res chain seq x y z
N CYS A 1 5.54 18.60 21.85
CA CYS A 1 5.85 17.66 20.75
C CYS A 1 5.66 16.21 21.14
N ILE A 2 6.29 15.73 22.23
CA ILE A 2 6.28 14.32 22.65
C ILE A 2 4.87 13.71 22.80
N MET A 3 3.91 14.44 23.37
CA MET A 3 2.54 13.93 23.53
C MET A 3 1.84 13.69 22.18
N PHE A 4 2.02 14.60 21.21
CA PHE A 4 1.42 14.45 19.88
C PHE A 4 2.04 13.29 19.10
N GLU A 5 3.37 13.16 19.15
CA GLU A 5 4.11 12.04 18.55
C GLU A 5 3.65 10.70 19.14
N ALA A 6 3.52 10.63 20.47
CA ALA A 6 3.01 9.44 21.15
C ALA A 6 1.56 9.12 20.76
N LEU A 7 0.67 10.12 20.71
CA LEU A 7 -0.73 9.94 20.29
C LEU A 7 -0.84 9.50 18.82
N PHE A 8 -0.01 10.05 17.94
CA PHE A 8 0.04 9.66 16.54
C PHE A 8 0.47 8.20 16.38
N ILE A 9 1.53 7.80 17.09
CA ILE A 9 2.01 6.43 17.10
C ILE A 9 0.93 5.50 17.66
N LEU A 10 0.30 5.86 18.79
CA LEU A 10 -0.76 5.06 19.41
C LEU A 10 -1.96 4.87 18.46
N THR A 11 -2.40 5.94 17.80
CA THR A 11 -3.51 5.88 16.83
C THR A 11 -3.16 4.97 15.64
N THR A 12 -1.92 5.08 15.16
CA THR A 12 -1.42 4.25 14.05
C THR A 12 -1.34 2.78 14.43
N ILE A 13 -0.86 2.47 15.64
CA ILE A 13 -0.77 1.10 16.16
C ILE A 13 -2.17 0.51 16.39
N ASP A 14 -3.11 1.28 16.95
CA ASP A 14 -4.48 0.84 17.17
C ASP A 14 -5.19 0.52 15.84
N ALA A 15 -5.19 1.48 14.91
CA ALA A 15 -5.77 1.30 13.58
C ALA A 15 -5.08 0.16 12.81
N GLY A 16 -3.74 0.09 12.90
CA GLY A 16 -2.92 -0.94 12.27
C GLY A 16 -3.18 -2.34 12.83
N THR A 17 -3.38 -2.49 14.13
CA THR A 17 -3.75 -3.77 14.76
C THR A 17 -5.13 -4.22 14.32
N ARG A 18 -6.09 -3.29 14.25
CA ARG A 18 -7.46 -3.58 13.81
C ARG A 18 -7.50 -4.04 12.35
N ILE A 19 -6.86 -3.27 11.46
CA ILE A 19 -6.83 -3.57 10.02
C ILE A 19 -5.95 -4.79 9.74
N GLY A 20 -4.79 -4.89 10.40
CA GLY A 20 -3.86 -6.01 10.27
C GLY A 20 -4.51 -7.34 10.62
N ARG A 21 -5.34 -7.40 11.67
CA ARG A 21 -6.13 -8.59 11.99
C ARG A 21 -7.05 -8.99 10.84
N TYR A 22 -7.76 -8.03 10.22
CA TYR A 22 -8.65 -8.32 9.10
C TYR A 22 -7.87 -8.81 7.86
N LEU A 23 -6.74 -8.17 7.56
CA LEU A 23 -5.88 -8.57 6.44
C LEU A 23 -5.25 -9.96 6.66
N LEU A 24 -4.76 -10.26 7.86
CA LEU A 24 -4.24 -11.59 8.18
C LEU A 24 -5.32 -12.66 8.07
N GLN A 25 -6.52 -12.39 8.58
CA GLN A 25 -7.66 -13.31 8.44
C GLN A 25 -8.00 -13.56 6.97
N ASP A 26 -7.97 -12.54 6.11
CA ASP A 26 -8.25 -12.68 4.68
C ASP A 26 -7.13 -13.43 3.93
N LEU A 27 -5.86 -13.17 4.27
CA LEU A 27 -4.70 -13.86 3.68
C LEU A 27 -4.67 -15.34 4.08
N PHE A 28 -4.82 -15.65 5.37
CA PHE A 28 -4.86 -17.03 5.86
C PHE A 28 -6.15 -17.75 5.47
N GLY A 29 -7.28 -17.03 5.40
CA GLY A 29 -8.55 -17.57 4.93
C GLY A 29 -8.55 -18.00 3.46
N LYS A 30 -7.69 -17.39 2.62
CA LYS A 30 -7.45 -17.82 1.24
C LYS A 30 -6.63 -19.12 1.14
N ILE A 31 -5.77 -19.40 2.11
CA ILE A 31 -4.89 -20.58 2.12
C ILE A 31 -5.59 -21.77 2.82
N TYR A 32 -6.40 -21.51 3.85
CA TYR A 32 -7.09 -22.55 4.63
C TYR A 32 -8.54 -22.14 4.98
N LYS A 33 -9.51 -22.77 4.30
CA LYS A 33 -10.96 -22.47 4.40
C LYS A 33 -11.56 -22.42 5.83
N PRO A 34 -11.12 -23.20 6.83
CA PRO A 34 -11.63 -23.09 8.21
C PRO A 34 -11.29 -21.77 8.91
N PHE A 35 -10.18 -21.12 8.56
CA PHE A 35 -9.77 -19.83 9.11
C PHE A 35 -10.51 -18.63 8.49
N SER A 36 -11.28 -18.86 7.42
CA SER A 36 -12.15 -17.84 6.79
C SER A 36 -13.43 -17.56 7.61
N LYS A 37 -13.74 -18.36 8.64
CA LYS A 37 -14.86 -18.09 9.56
C LYS A 37 -14.56 -16.86 10.43
N ARG A 38 -15.02 -15.70 9.95
CA ARG A 38 -14.93 -14.37 10.58
C ARG A 38 -15.47 -14.31 12.02
N ASN A 39 -16.29 -15.27 12.42
CA ASN A 39 -17.06 -15.25 13.67
C ASN A 39 -16.63 -16.30 14.71
N SER A 40 -15.50 -17.01 14.51
CA SER A 40 -14.94 -17.87 15.56
C SER A 40 -14.14 -17.01 16.54
N TRP A 41 -14.58 -16.95 17.79
CA TRP A 41 -13.90 -16.24 18.88
C TRP A 41 -12.42 -16.63 18.99
N ALA A 42 -12.10 -17.91 18.77
CA ALA A 42 -10.74 -18.43 18.73
C ALA A 42 -9.86 -17.77 17.64
N ASN A 43 -10.39 -17.54 16.43
CA ASN A 43 -9.64 -16.88 15.36
C ASN A 43 -9.42 -15.40 15.67
N ILE A 44 -10.42 -14.72 16.23
CA ILE A 44 -10.31 -13.30 16.60
C ILE A 44 -9.21 -13.12 17.64
N VAL A 45 -9.21 -13.94 18.70
CA VAL A 45 -8.20 -13.90 19.76
C VAL A 45 -6.82 -14.25 19.20
N PHE A 46 -6.71 -15.32 18.41
CA PHE A 46 -5.43 -15.74 17.83
C PHE A 46 -4.79 -14.67 16.94
N PHE A 47 -5.53 -14.10 15.99
CA PHE A 47 -4.98 -13.05 15.10
C PHE A 47 -4.73 -11.73 15.83
N SER A 48 -5.50 -11.40 16.87
CA SER A 48 -5.23 -10.24 17.73
C SER A 48 -3.94 -10.41 18.54
N VAL A 49 -3.73 -11.60 19.14
CA VAL A 49 -2.49 -11.92 19.87
C VAL A 49 -1.30 -11.91 18.92
N LEU A 50 -1.41 -12.52 17.74
CA LEU A 50 -0.36 -12.54 16.73
C LEU A 50 0.03 -11.12 16.27
N MET A 51 -0.94 -10.24 16.03
CA MET A 51 -0.66 -8.84 15.69
C MET A 51 0.02 -8.10 16.84
N SER A 52 -0.44 -8.32 18.08
CA SER A 52 0.18 -7.69 19.25
C SER A 52 1.63 -8.13 19.44
N PHE A 53 1.94 -9.41 19.23
CA PHE A 53 3.32 -9.91 19.24
C PHE A 53 4.16 -9.36 18.09
N THR A 54 3.59 -9.17 16.91
CA THR A 54 4.31 -8.61 15.76
C THR A 54 4.68 -7.16 16.01
N TRP A 55 3.78 -6.35 16.57
CA TRP A 55 4.09 -4.99 17.02
C TRP A 55 5.14 -4.98 18.14
N GLY A 56 5.02 -5.87 19.13
CA GLY A 56 6.01 -6.02 20.20
C GLY A 56 7.40 -6.39 19.67
N TYR A 57 7.48 -7.30 18.69
CA TYR A 57 8.73 -7.67 18.03
C TYR A 57 9.33 -6.50 17.23
N LEU A 58 8.50 -5.75 16.50
CA LEU A 58 8.98 -4.56 15.79
C LEU A 58 9.47 -3.46 16.74
N LEU A 59 8.86 -3.30 17.92
CA LEU A 59 9.32 -2.35 18.95
C LEU A 59 10.60 -2.82 19.64
N TYR A 60 10.77 -4.13 19.84
CA TYR A 60 11.97 -4.70 20.46
C TYR A 60 13.17 -4.69 19.53
N THR A 61 12.96 -5.02 18.25
CA THR A 61 14.02 -5.19 17.25
C THR A 61 14.29 -3.89 16.48
N GLY A 62 13.26 -3.08 16.23
CA GLY A 62 13.34 -1.93 15.34
C GLY A 62 13.65 -0.62 16.06
N ASN A 63 14.60 0.12 15.51
CA ASN A 63 14.86 1.49 15.92
C ASN A 63 13.75 2.45 15.40
N VAL A 64 13.26 3.39 16.22
CA VAL A 64 12.22 4.36 15.80
C VAL A 64 12.63 5.11 14.52
N SER A 65 13.93 5.37 14.37
CA SER A 65 14.52 6.04 13.20
C SER A 65 14.41 5.26 11.88
N THR A 66 14.20 3.94 11.93
CA THR A 66 14.11 3.07 10.73
C THR A 66 12.66 2.70 10.39
N ILE A 67 11.78 2.61 11.40
CA ILE A 67 10.33 2.34 11.23
C ILE A 67 9.63 3.53 10.57
N TRP A 68 9.96 4.76 10.99
CA TRP A 68 9.25 5.95 10.54
C TRP A 68 9.37 6.23 9.03
N PRO A 69 10.56 6.13 8.40
CA PRO A 69 10.67 6.24 6.96
C PRO A 69 9.87 5.18 6.21
N MET A 70 9.81 3.94 6.73
CA MET A 70 9.02 2.86 6.13
C MET A 70 7.53 3.21 6.13
N PHE A 71 7.04 3.70 7.27
CA PHE A 71 5.66 4.16 7.39
C PHE A 71 5.33 5.29 6.40
N GLY A 72 6.24 6.26 6.23
CA GLY A 72 6.12 7.30 5.21
C GLY A 72 6.01 6.75 3.79
N THR A 73 6.90 5.82 3.42
CA THR A 73 6.88 5.20 2.07
C THR A 73 5.61 4.37 1.81
N ALA A 74 5.09 3.67 2.82
CA ALA A 74 3.83 2.91 2.69
C ALA A 74 2.63 3.83 2.40
N ASN A 75 2.58 4.99 3.04
CA ASN A 75 1.51 5.98 2.80
C ASN A 75 1.60 6.61 1.41
N GLN A 76 2.82 6.86 0.92
CA GLN A 76 3.03 7.37 -0.43
C GLN A 76 2.60 6.33 -1.49
N MET A 77 2.87 5.05 -1.24
CA MET A 77 2.38 3.96 -2.11
C MET A 77 0.83 3.90 -2.11
N LEU A 78 0.19 4.07 -0.96
CA LEU A 78 -1.28 4.14 -0.89
C LEU A 78 -1.84 5.33 -1.67
N ALA A 79 -1.19 6.49 -1.59
CA ALA A 79 -1.56 7.65 -2.39
C ALA A 79 -1.41 7.38 -3.90
N ALA A 80 -0.34 6.70 -4.33
CA ALA A 80 -0.16 6.30 -5.71
C ALA A 80 -1.32 5.40 -6.21
N ILE A 81 -1.75 4.43 -5.39
CA ILE A 81 -2.93 3.58 -5.71
C ILE A 81 -4.20 4.43 -5.82
N ALA A 82 -4.43 5.36 -4.90
CA ALA A 82 -5.61 6.21 -4.91
C ALA A 82 -5.68 7.06 -6.18
N PHE A 83 -4.57 7.67 -6.60
CA PHE A 83 -4.50 8.41 -7.86
C PHE A 83 -4.69 7.49 -9.07
N ALA A 84 -4.10 6.30 -9.07
CA ALA A 84 -4.25 5.35 -10.17
C ALA A 84 -5.71 4.91 -10.37
N ILE A 85 -6.42 4.63 -9.28
CA ILE A 85 -7.85 4.33 -9.30
C ILE A 85 -8.66 5.55 -9.77
N GLY A 86 -8.33 6.75 -9.26
CA GLY A 86 -8.96 8.00 -9.68
C GLY A 86 -8.85 8.23 -11.19
N THR A 87 -7.66 8.05 -11.77
CA THR A 87 -7.46 8.13 -13.22
C THR A 87 -8.31 7.10 -13.97
N THR A 88 -8.35 5.86 -13.47
CA THR A 88 -9.15 4.78 -14.09
C THR A 88 -10.63 5.15 -14.14
N ILE A 89 -11.18 5.72 -13.05
CA ILE A 89 -12.58 6.16 -12.99
C ILE A 89 -12.84 7.28 -13.99
N ILE A 90 -11.96 8.29 -14.07
CA ILE A 90 -12.10 9.42 -15.01
C ILE A 90 -12.12 8.94 -16.47
N ILE A 91 -11.25 7.99 -16.82
CA ILE A 91 -11.20 7.40 -18.16
C ILE A 91 -12.52 6.68 -18.46
N LYS A 92 -13.04 5.88 -17.53
CA LYS A 92 -14.32 5.17 -17.68
C LYS A 92 -15.52 6.10 -17.81
N MET A 93 -15.47 7.28 -17.18
CA MET A 93 -16.49 8.33 -17.32
C MET A 93 -16.39 9.11 -18.64
N LYS A 94 -15.52 8.70 -19.59
CA LYS A 94 -15.23 9.38 -20.86
C LYS A 94 -14.75 10.84 -20.70
N LYS A 95 -14.34 11.25 -19.49
CA LYS A 95 -13.86 12.61 -19.17
C LYS A 95 -12.33 12.72 -19.31
N GLN A 96 -11.79 12.21 -20.42
CA GLN A 96 -10.34 12.06 -20.65
C GLN A 96 -9.55 13.36 -20.48
N LYS A 97 -10.14 14.52 -20.79
CA LYS A 97 -9.54 15.85 -20.60
C LYS A 97 -9.10 16.11 -19.15
N TYR A 98 -9.79 15.52 -18.17
CA TYR A 98 -9.49 15.69 -16.73
C TYR A 98 -8.53 14.62 -16.19
N ALA A 99 -8.17 13.60 -16.98
CA ALA A 99 -7.29 12.52 -16.52
C ALA A 99 -5.90 13.04 -16.12
N MET A 100 -5.40 14.08 -16.80
CA MET A 100 -4.11 14.74 -16.49
C MET A 100 -4.02 15.24 -15.05
N ILE A 101 -5.14 15.67 -14.45
CA ILE A 101 -5.17 16.18 -13.06
C ILE A 101 -4.80 15.08 -12.05
N THR A 102 -5.07 13.82 -12.39
CA THR A 102 -4.76 12.66 -11.51
C THR A 102 -3.45 11.99 -11.88
N ILE A 103 -3.08 11.98 -13.16
CA ILE A 103 -1.84 11.35 -13.64
C ILE A 103 -0.61 12.13 -13.15
N ILE A 104 -0.65 13.48 -13.19
CA ILE A 104 0.51 14.30 -12.80
C ILE A 104 0.90 14.06 -11.33
N PRO A 105 -0.02 14.17 -10.34
CA PRO A 105 0.28 13.83 -8.95
C PRO A 105 0.72 12.37 -8.76
N MET A 106 0.12 11.44 -9.50
CA MET A 106 0.50 10.02 -9.42
C MET A 106 1.97 9.80 -9.80
N VAL A 107 2.42 10.40 -10.91
CA VAL A 107 3.81 10.28 -11.37
C VAL A 107 4.76 10.91 -10.37
N ALA A 108 4.44 12.11 -9.87
CA ALA A 108 5.25 12.79 -8.87
C ALA A 108 5.43 11.95 -7.59
N ILE A 109 4.33 11.45 -7.03
CA ILE A 109 4.37 10.61 -5.82
C ILE A 109 5.10 9.29 -6.10
N SER A 110 4.93 8.69 -7.28
CA SER A 110 5.62 7.45 -7.63
C SER A 110 7.13 7.63 -7.67
N ILE A 111 7.62 8.71 -8.28
CA ILE A 111 9.06 9.05 -8.33
C ILE A 111 9.61 9.26 -6.92
N ILE A 112 8.89 10.03 -6.09
CA ILE A 112 9.28 10.30 -4.69
C ILE A 112 9.34 8.98 -3.91
N THR A 113 8.34 8.12 -4.06
CA THR A 113 8.26 6.84 -3.33
C THR A 113 9.38 5.90 -3.73
N ILE A 114 9.69 5.78 -5.02
CA ILE A 114 10.80 4.95 -5.52
C ILE A 114 12.12 5.47 -4.97
N THR A 115 12.35 6.78 -5.04
CA THR A 115 13.59 7.41 -4.56
C THR A 115 13.75 7.23 -3.05
N ALA A 116 12.68 7.44 -2.29
CA ALA A 116 12.66 7.26 -0.84
C ALA A 116 12.87 5.79 -0.44
N ALA A 117 12.23 4.84 -1.12
CA ALA A 117 12.39 3.42 -0.85
C ALA A 117 13.83 2.95 -1.11
N ILE A 118 14.43 3.36 -2.25
CA ILE A 118 15.84 3.05 -2.56
C ILE A 118 16.77 3.66 -1.49
N SER A 119 16.57 4.93 -1.16
CA SER A 119 17.37 5.61 -0.13
C SER A 119 17.26 4.92 1.24
N ASN A 120 16.07 4.44 1.61
CA ASN A 120 15.86 3.71 2.84
C ASN A 120 16.53 2.33 2.84
N VAL A 121 16.44 1.57 1.75
CA VAL A 121 17.07 0.24 1.64
C VAL A 121 18.58 0.34 1.73
N PHE A 122 19.21 1.20 0.92
CA PHE A 122 20.67 1.29 0.82
C PHE A 122 21.30 2.16 1.91
N GLY A 123 20.62 3.22 2.35
CA GLY A 123 21.16 4.17 3.32
C GLY A 123 20.82 3.87 4.77
N ASN A 124 19.67 3.22 5.04
CA ASN A 124 19.20 2.98 6.41
C ASN A 124 19.19 1.50 6.80
N TYR A 125 18.66 0.60 5.97
CA TYR A 125 18.37 -0.77 6.41
C TYR A 125 19.55 -1.73 6.24
N LEU A 126 20.20 -1.75 5.07
CA LEU A 126 21.37 -2.59 4.81
C LEU A 126 22.57 -2.31 5.76
N PRO A 127 22.99 -1.04 5.99
CA PRO A 127 24.14 -0.76 6.85
C PRO A 127 23.86 -1.00 8.35
N LYS A 128 22.60 -0.98 8.77
CA LYS A 128 22.20 -1.22 10.17
C LYS A 128 21.89 -2.69 10.47
N GLY A 129 21.97 -3.59 9.48
CA GLY A 129 21.66 -5.02 9.65
C GLY A 129 20.17 -5.33 9.85
N GLU A 130 19.28 -4.36 9.58
CA GLU A 130 17.83 -4.45 9.80
C GLU A 130 17.15 -5.19 8.63
N MET A 131 17.49 -6.48 8.49
CA MET A 131 17.15 -7.29 7.31
C MET A 131 15.63 -7.43 7.11
N LEU A 132 14.84 -7.46 8.18
CA LEU A 132 13.38 -7.49 8.10
C LEU A 132 12.83 -6.23 7.42
N LEU A 133 13.27 -5.04 7.86
CA LEU A 133 12.80 -3.77 7.30
C LEU A 133 13.26 -3.58 5.86
N ALA A 134 14.47 -4.05 5.53
CA ALA A 134 14.97 -4.07 4.16
C ALA A 134 14.06 -4.91 3.24
N VAL A 135 13.74 -6.14 3.65
CA VAL A 135 12.86 -7.03 2.88
C VAL A 135 11.47 -6.43 2.70
N LEU A 136 10.87 -5.89 3.78
CA LEU A 136 9.56 -5.25 3.70
C LEU A 136 9.56 -4.05 2.74
N SER A 137 10.61 -3.23 2.77
CA SER A 137 10.74 -2.07 1.88
C SER A 137 10.93 -2.47 0.41
N ILE A 138 11.71 -3.52 0.15
CA ILE A 138 11.85 -4.09 -1.21
C ILE A 138 10.51 -4.62 -1.71
N VAL A 139 9.75 -5.32 -0.87
CA VAL A 139 8.41 -5.80 -1.22
C VAL A 139 7.49 -4.63 -1.59
N LEU A 140 7.48 -3.55 -0.80
CA LEU A 140 6.71 -2.34 -1.12
C LEU A 140 7.11 -1.72 -2.46
N LEU A 141 8.41 -1.66 -2.76
CA LEU A 141 8.91 -1.14 -4.03
C LEU A 141 8.44 -2.00 -5.22
N VAL A 142 8.52 -3.33 -5.10
CA VAL A 142 8.05 -4.25 -6.13
C VAL A 142 6.54 -4.10 -6.34
N LEU A 143 5.76 -4.01 -5.26
CA LEU A 143 4.31 -3.80 -5.35
C LEU A 143 3.96 -2.49 -6.05
N LEU A 144 4.66 -1.39 -5.74
CA LEU A 144 4.46 -0.10 -6.41
C LEU A 144 4.69 -0.21 -7.92
N VAL A 145 5.76 -0.89 -8.35
CA VAL A 145 6.06 -1.09 -9.78
C VAL A 145 4.95 -1.90 -10.46
N ILE A 146 4.46 -2.96 -9.81
CA ILE A 146 3.34 -3.77 -10.31
C ILE A 146 2.08 -2.90 -10.45
N ILE A 147 1.74 -2.09 -9.44
CA ILE A 147 0.58 -1.20 -9.47
C ILE A 147 0.65 -0.24 -10.64
N ILE A 148 1.80 0.41 -10.85
CA ILE A 148 1.99 1.34 -11.97
C ILE A 148 1.82 0.60 -13.30
N TYR A 149 2.44 -0.57 -13.45
CA TYR A 149 2.34 -1.38 -14.66
C TYR A 149 0.88 -1.80 -14.97
N GLU A 150 0.18 -2.35 -13.98
CA GLU A 150 -1.22 -2.75 -14.14
C GLU A 150 -2.14 -1.57 -14.46
N SER A 151 -1.93 -0.43 -13.78
CA SER A 151 -2.71 0.78 -14.00
C SER A 151 -2.56 1.30 -15.43
N VAL A 152 -1.32 1.38 -15.92
CA VAL A 152 -1.04 1.81 -17.31
C VAL A 152 -1.66 0.84 -18.33
N LYS A 153 -1.54 -0.48 -18.09
CA LYS A 153 -2.14 -1.50 -18.97
C LYS A 153 -3.67 -1.35 -19.03
N VAL A 154 -4.33 -1.12 -17.90
CA VAL A 154 -5.77 -0.90 -17.82
C VAL A 154 -6.17 0.36 -18.60
N TRP A 155 -5.43 1.46 -18.46
CA TRP A 155 -5.74 2.70 -19.16
C TRP A 155 -5.60 2.57 -20.68
N ILE A 156 -4.55 1.91 -21.17
CA ILE A 156 -4.37 1.67 -22.60
C ILE A 156 -5.53 0.85 -23.16
N ARG A 157 -5.97 -0.19 -22.43
CA ARG A 157 -7.11 -1.01 -22.81
C ARG A 157 -8.40 -0.19 -22.85
N ASP A 158 -8.69 0.56 -21.80
CA ASP A 158 -9.92 1.34 -21.70
C ASP A 158 -9.97 2.47 -22.75
N LEU A 159 -8.83 3.10 -23.06
CA LEU A 159 -8.73 4.09 -24.14
C LEU A 159 -8.96 3.48 -25.52
N LYS A 160 -8.46 2.27 -25.80
CA LYS A 160 -8.72 1.56 -27.05
C LYS A 160 -10.20 1.22 -27.20
N ASN A 161 -10.84 0.73 -26.13
CA ASN A 161 -12.26 0.40 -26.12
C ASN A 161 -13.14 1.63 -26.38
N ILE A 162 -12.79 2.79 -25.81
CA ILE A 162 -13.52 4.05 -26.05
C ILE A 162 -13.37 4.51 -27.51
N LYS A 163 -12.17 4.39 -28.09
CA LYS A 163 -11.94 4.76 -29.50
C LYS A 163 -12.68 3.85 -30.47
N ALA A 164 -12.74 2.54 -30.21
CA ALA A 164 -13.51 1.60 -31.01
C ALA A 164 -15.01 1.93 -30.97
N ALA A 165 -15.58 2.10 -29.77
CA ALA A 165 -17.00 2.42 -29.60
C ALA A 165 -17.41 3.75 -30.27
N ASN A 166 -16.51 4.75 -30.32
CA ASN A 166 -16.81 6.02 -30.98
C ASN A 166 -16.77 5.92 -32.52
N LYS A 167 -16.05 4.92 -33.06
CA LYS A 167 -15.96 4.69 -34.51
C LYS A 167 -17.24 4.03 -35.03
N ASP A 168 -17.84 3.14 -34.25
CA ASP A 168 -19.07 2.42 -34.61
C ASP A 168 -20.33 3.30 -34.57
N THR A 169 -20.32 4.40 -33.79
CA THR A 169 -21.43 5.37 -33.73
C THR A 169 -21.45 6.41 -34.86
N VAL A 170 -20.40 6.46 -35.70
CA VAL A 170 -20.26 7.46 -36.78
C VAL A 170 -20.58 6.85 -38.16
N ILE A 171 -20.93 5.56 -38.19
CA ILE A 171 -21.40 4.82 -39.38
C ILE A 171 -22.90 4.61 -39.25
#